data_AF-A0A3A8N4C6-F1
#
_entry.id   AF-A0A3A8N4C6-F1
#
_cell.length_a   1.000
_cell.length_b   1.000
_cell.length_c   1.000
_cell.angle_alpha   90.00
_cell.angle_beta   90.00
_cell.angle_gamma   90.00
#
_symmetry.space_group_name_H-M   'P 1'
#
loop_
_entity.id
_entity.type
_entity.pdbx_description
1 polymer ?
#
loop_
_entity_poly.entity_id
_entity_poly.type
_entity_poly.pdbx_seq_one_letter_code
_entity_poly.pdbx_strand_id
1 'polypeptide(L)'
;MLLTELKRAVVLRPTEPSPRLALAEALFQERDYKGAAEHARRALELGGGTAARRLLCGAWVRDGRQEEARRMLEECVRQSSGDVAPRTELVALLEDARPDDALVHALEVTEAAPGELEAWRAVVRLCERTSRPDVALRALRRARALAPDDMRLSEAVLGARAALGLPSSTAMLDAPLSEQVAQALALPTARTALTQAGLTAAAEALARGALAEAKRHLVVAPAPARASAAAAFLRAELMGLEGRPAAQVEAARRASLEVPGALGAAALRLGDQLLEAGALDEAGALYARAAANGEGPAAAGREAELAERRRTLARDLNAVGRIGVLGWHPQGGHVSPLEAVAMPGRGVLRCTGRVGPEGQESADVAFSVLRARAPTLGLGELVARYDLHLHYTDTEVGKDGLSSGLALALAGLSAYSQRPLPARLAATGEVSLSGEIRPVGGVHEKLVAAYLEGMRCVLHPRRNLKDIEALPPEVSRRLRLVAVDTLDEAWRAVRAATTAPGENRR
;
A
#
# COMPACT_ATOMS: atom_id res chain seq x y z
N MET A 1 -13.46 -35.71 30.42
CA MET A 1 -14.25 -36.84 29.90
C MET A 1 -13.26 -37.87 29.40
N LEU A 2 -13.38 -39.13 29.80
CA LEU A 2 -12.41 -40.17 29.42
C LEU A 2 -12.51 -40.42 27.90
N LEU A 3 -11.38 -40.65 27.22
CA LEU A 3 -11.34 -40.89 25.76
C LEU A 3 -12.30 -42.02 25.31
N THR A 4 -12.51 -43.01 26.19
CA THR A 4 -13.46 -44.12 26.02
C THR A 4 -14.92 -43.66 25.98
N GLU A 5 -15.31 -42.66 26.76
CA GLU A 5 -16.66 -42.09 26.77
C GLU A 5 -16.92 -41.29 25.49
N LEU A 6 -15.91 -40.56 25.00
CA LEU A 6 -15.98 -39.82 23.74
C LEU A 6 -16.08 -40.77 22.54
N LYS A 7 -15.29 -41.85 22.51
CA LYS A 7 -15.41 -42.92 21.50
C LYS A 7 -16.81 -43.54 21.51
N ARG A 8 -17.36 -43.84 22.70
CA ARG A 8 -18.73 -44.34 22.84
C ARG A 8 -19.77 -43.33 22.34
N ALA A 9 -19.59 -42.04 22.61
CA ALA A 9 -20.49 -40.99 22.14
C ALA A 9 -20.54 -40.88 20.61
N VAL A 10 -19.41 -41.07 19.92
CA VAL A 10 -19.35 -41.12 18.45
C VAL A 10 -20.11 -42.32 17.88
N VAL A 11 -20.02 -43.48 18.54
CA VAL A 11 -20.77 -44.70 18.14
C VAL A 11 -22.28 -44.51 18.34
N LEU A 12 -22.68 -43.91 19.46
CA LEU A 12 -24.09 -43.69 19.78
C LEU A 12 -24.75 -42.64 18.88
N ARG A 13 -23.99 -41.65 18.40
CA ARG A 13 -24.49 -40.53 17.59
C ARG A 13 -23.62 -40.33 16.34
N PRO A 14 -23.68 -41.25 15.36
CA PRO A 14 -22.77 -41.29 14.22
C PRO A 14 -23.11 -40.27 13.12
N THR A 15 -24.22 -39.55 13.19
CA THR A 15 -24.58 -38.51 12.21
C THR A 15 -24.38 -37.09 12.76
N GLU A 16 -24.09 -36.94 14.06
CA GLU A 16 -23.84 -35.64 14.66
C GLU A 16 -22.36 -35.23 14.54
N PRO A 17 -22.07 -33.95 14.26
CA PRO A 17 -20.70 -33.45 14.24
C PRO A 17 -20.11 -33.28 15.65
N SER A 18 -20.91 -32.89 16.64
CA SER A 18 -20.43 -32.52 17.99
C SER A 18 -19.67 -33.64 18.73
N PRO A 19 -20.13 -34.91 18.74
CA PRO A 19 -19.39 -36.00 19.39
C PRO A 19 -18.04 -36.25 18.73
N ARG A 20 -17.94 -36.09 17.41
CA ARG A 20 -16.70 -36.26 16.66
C ARG A 20 -15.73 -35.11 16.89
N LEU A 21 -16.25 -33.89 16.96
CA LEU A 21 -15.45 -32.72 17.29
C LEU A 21 -14.83 -32.86 18.68
N ALA A 22 -15.62 -33.21 19.69
CA ALA A 22 -15.12 -33.42 21.05
C ALA A 22 -14.08 -34.55 21.14
N LEU A 23 -14.26 -35.65 20.39
CA LEU A 23 -13.26 -36.72 20.30
C LEU A 23 -11.99 -36.23 19.60
N ALA A 24 -12.11 -35.49 18.51
CA ALA A 24 -10.98 -34.92 17.78
C ALA A 24 -10.17 -33.95 18.66
N GLU A 25 -10.85 -33.11 19.46
CA GLU A 25 -10.19 -32.20 20.41
C GLU A 25 -9.40 -32.96 21.45
N ALA A 26 -10.00 -34.01 22.04
CA ALA A 26 -9.31 -34.84 23.02
C ALA A 26 -8.09 -35.56 22.42
N LEU A 27 -8.20 -36.11 21.21
CA LEU A 27 -7.08 -36.75 20.51
C LEU A 27 -5.97 -35.73 20.18
N PHE A 28 -6.34 -34.51 19.83
CA PHE A 28 -5.39 -33.43 19.57
C PHE A 28 -4.58 -33.08 20.84
N GLN A 29 -5.22 -33.04 22.01
CA GLN A 29 -4.54 -32.80 23.29
C GLN A 29 -3.59 -33.95 23.67
N GLU A 30 -3.96 -35.19 23.34
CA GLU A 30 -3.11 -36.39 23.50
C GLU A 30 -1.99 -36.49 22.44
N ARG A 31 -1.87 -35.49 21.54
CA ARG A 31 -0.90 -35.45 20.43
C ARG A 31 -1.10 -36.55 19.38
N ASP A 32 -2.26 -37.22 19.35
CA ASP A 32 -2.68 -38.09 18.25
C ASP A 32 -3.29 -37.25 17.14
N TYR A 33 -2.42 -36.54 16.39
CA TYR A 33 -2.84 -35.62 15.34
C TYR A 33 -3.49 -36.33 14.16
N LYS A 34 -3.07 -37.56 13.85
CA LYS A 34 -3.66 -38.35 12.78
C LYS A 34 -5.10 -38.75 13.11
N GLY A 35 -5.34 -39.28 14.32
CA GLY A 35 -6.68 -39.58 14.80
C GLY A 35 -7.55 -38.33 14.93
N ALA A 36 -6.98 -37.23 15.43
CA ALA A 36 -7.67 -35.94 15.51
C ALA A 36 -8.12 -35.45 14.11
N ALA A 37 -7.24 -35.54 13.10
CA ALA A 37 -7.55 -35.12 11.74
C ALA A 37 -8.66 -35.97 11.11
N GLU A 38 -8.66 -37.30 11.31
CA GLU A 38 -9.72 -38.17 10.78
C GLU A 38 -11.09 -37.82 11.35
N HIS A 39 -11.16 -37.63 12.67
CA HIS A 39 -12.42 -37.28 13.34
C HIS A 39 -12.86 -35.84 13.03
N ALA A 40 -11.93 -34.89 12.92
CA ALA A 40 -12.22 -33.50 12.55
C ALA A 40 -12.70 -33.39 11.10
N ARG A 41 -12.10 -34.14 10.16
CA ARG A 41 -12.56 -34.20 8.76
C ARG A 41 -13.98 -34.74 8.67
N ARG A 42 -14.27 -35.83 9.39
CA ARG A 42 -15.62 -36.40 9.40
C ARG A 42 -16.62 -35.48 10.10
N ALA A 43 -16.21 -34.74 11.12
CA ALA A 43 -17.04 -33.71 11.74
C ALA A 43 -17.35 -32.57 10.74
N LEU A 44 -16.37 -32.16 9.94
CA LEU A 44 -16.54 -31.14 8.91
C LEU A 44 -17.51 -31.59 7.81
N GLU A 45 -17.37 -32.84 7.32
CA GLU A 45 -18.30 -33.47 6.36
C GLU A 45 -19.76 -33.51 6.88
N LEU A 46 -19.95 -33.52 8.20
CA LEU A 46 -21.25 -33.53 8.88
C LEU A 46 -21.75 -32.13 9.27
N GLY A 47 -21.13 -31.06 8.79
CA GLY A 47 -21.54 -29.69 9.07
C GLY A 47 -20.98 -29.11 10.38
N GLY A 48 -19.86 -29.64 10.89
CA GLY A 48 -19.16 -29.11 12.08
C GLY A 48 -18.55 -27.71 11.92
N GLY A 49 -18.68 -27.10 10.73
CA GLY A 49 -18.37 -25.70 10.47
C GLY A 49 -16.92 -25.29 10.77
N THR A 50 -16.75 -24.03 11.21
CA THR A 50 -15.45 -23.42 11.50
C THR A 50 -14.64 -24.18 12.55
N ALA A 51 -15.29 -24.69 13.60
CA ALA A 51 -14.60 -25.39 14.68
C ALA A 51 -13.94 -26.69 14.18
N ALA A 52 -14.66 -27.49 13.38
CA ALA A 52 -14.11 -28.70 12.77
C ALA A 52 -12.99 -28.39 11.78
N ARG A 53 -13.14 -27.33 10.97
CA ARG A 53 -12.11 -26.88 10.02
C ARG A 53 -10.83 -26.45 10.72
N ARG A 54 -10.94 -25.60 11.74
CA ARG A 54 -9.79 -25.09 12.51
C ARG A 54 -9.03 -26.23 13.19
N LEU A 55 -9.75 -27.17 13.78
CA LEU A 55 -9.16 -28.34 14.42
C LEU A 55 -8.47 -29.27 13.41
N LEU A 56 -9.10 -29.51 12.25
CA LEU A 56 -8.51 -30.28 11.16
C LEU A 56 -7.22 -29.64 10.64
N CYS A 57 -7.26 -28.32 10.39
CA CYS A 57 -6.09 -27.55 9.98
C CYS A 57 -4.97 -27.64 11.01
N GLY A 58 -5.29 -27.42 12.29
CA GLY A 58 -4.33 -27.55 13.38
C GLY A 58 -3.72 -28.95 13.45
N ALA A 59 -4.53 -30.00 13.31
CA ALA A 59 -4.08 -31.39 13.32
C ALA A 59 -3.13 -31.69 12.15
N TRP A 60 -3.49 -31.29 10.92
CA TRP A 60 -2.62 -31.47 9.75
C TRP A 60 -1.30 -30.72 9.85
N VAL A 61 -1.29 -29.49 10.36
CA VAL A 61 -0.04 -28.73 10.56
C VAL A 61 0.90 -29.46 11.53
N ARG A 62 0.37 -30.00 12.63
CA ARG A 62 1.15 -30.75 13.62
C ARG A 62 1.60 -32.13 13.13
N ASP A 63 0.87 -32.71 12.18
CA ASP A 63 1.18 -33.96 11.48
C ASP A 63 2.12 -33.77 10.27
N GLY A 64 2.57 -32.54 9.99
CA GLY A 64 3.46 -32.22 8.85
C GLY A 64 2.75 -32.10 7.49
N ARG A 65 1.41 -32.12 7.47
CA ARG A 65 0.56 -32.05 6.27
C ARG A 65 0.13 -30.62 5.96
N GLN A 66 1.08 -29.68 5.98
CA GLN A 66 0.81 -28.25 5.77
C GLN A 66 0.18 -27.93 4.41
N GLU A 67 0.62 -28.61 3.34
CA GLU A 67 0.08 -28.42 1.99
C GLU A 67 -1.40 -28.80 1.88
N GLU A 68 -1.83 -29.84 2.60
CA GLU A 68 -3.25 -30.25 2.62
C GLU A 68 -4.11 -29.23 3.37
N ALA A 69 -3.60 -28.72 4.49
CA ALA A 69 -4.23 -27.64 5.22
C ALA A 69 -4.37 -26.38 4.37
N ARG A 70 -3.31 -26.00 3.64
CA ARG A 70 -3.33 -24.84 2.74
C ARG A 70 -4.40 -25.00 1.65
N ARG A 71 -4.38 -26.12 0.92
CA ARG A 71 -5.32 -26.37 -0.19
C ARG A 71 -6.78 -26.34 0.26
N MET A 72 -7.08 -26.92 1.41
CA MET A 72 -8.42 -26.92 1.98
C MET A 72 -8.87 -25.50 2.34
N LEU A 73 -8.00 -24.69 2.95
CA LEU A 73 -8.31 -23.30 3.29
C LEU A 73 -8.46 -22.43 2.03
N GLU A 74 -7.58 -22.56 1.05
CA GLU A 74 -7.68 -21.88 -0.25
C GLU A 74 -9.00 -22.22 -0.96
N GLU A 75 -9.43 -23.48 -0.90
CA GLU A 75 -10.72 -23.90 -1.44
C GLU A 75 -11.89 -23.28 -0.68
N CYS A 76 -11.84 -23.22 0.65
CA CYS A 76 -12.86 -22.52 1.45
C CYS A 76 -12.95 -21.03 1.07
N VAL A 77 -11.81 -20.36 0.90
CA VAL A 77 -11.74 -18.95 0.49
C VAL A 77 -12.28 -18.77 -0.93
N ARG A 78 -12.00 -19.70 -1.86
CA ARG A 78 -12.55 -19.67 -3.23
C ARG A 78 -14.07 -19.80 -3.24
N GLN A 79 -14.63 -20.68 -2.42
CA GLN A 79 -16.07 -20.94 -2.36
C GLN A 79 -16.84 -19.82 -1.63
N SER A 80 -16.24 -19.25 -0.57
CA SER A 80 -16.87 -18.24 0.28
C SER A 80 -15.94 -17.04 0.47
N SER A 81 -15.82 -16.19 -0.55
CA SER A 81 -14.83 -15.09 -0.55
C SER A 81 -15.03 -14.03 0.53
N GLY A 82 -16.24 -13.92 1.11
CA GLY A 82 -16.56 -13.01 2.21
C GLY A 82 -16.45 -13.59 3.62
N ASP A 83 -16.14 -14.89 3.77
CA ASP A 83 -15.89 -15.48 5.10
C ASP A 83 -14.46 -15.13 5.54
N VAL A 84 -14.36 -14.44 6.67
CA VAL A 84 -13.09 -13.98 7.25
C VAL A 84 -12.36 -15.12 7.95
N ALA A 85 -13.07 -16.07 8.55
CA ALA A 85 -12.48 -17.15 9.35
C ALA A 85 -11.42 -17.99 8.60
N PRO A 86 -11.70 -18.55 7.40
CA PRO A 86 -10.71 -19.35 6.68
C PRO A 86 -9.52 -18.49 6.21
N ARG A 87 -9.74 -17.19 5.96
CA ARG A 87 -8.64 -16.27 5.62
C ARG A 87 -7.73 -16.03 6.80
N THR A 88 -8.27 -15.78 7.99
CA THR A 88 -7.47 -15.62 9.22
C THR A 88 -6.66 -16.88 9.54
N GLU A 89 -7.27 -18.06 9.37
CA GLU A 89 -6.57 -19.35 9.50
C GLU A 89 -5.45 -19.50 8.46
N LEU A 90 -5.69 -19.07 7.21
CA LEU A 90 -4.70 -19.12 6.13
C LEU A 90 -3.55 -18.14 6.35
N VAL A 91 -3.82 -16.94 6.87
CA VAL A 91 -2.78 -15.96 7.26
C VAL A 91 -1.82 -16.58 8.27
N ALA A 92 -2.35 -17.20 9.33
CA ALA A 92 -1.54 -17.85 10.36
C ALA A 92 -0.74 -19.06 9.81
N LEU A 93 -1.28 -19.78 8.82
CA LEU A 93 -0.57 -20.88 8.18
C LEU A 93 0.59 -20.39 7.29
N LEU A 94 0.39 -19.26 6.60
CA LEU A 94 1.32 -18.78 5.58
C LEU A 94 2.36 -17.80 6.10
N GLU A 95 2.15 -17.18 7.27
CA GLU A 95 2.99 -16.08 7.76
C GLU A 95 4.49 -16.41 7.75
N ASP A 96 4.85 -17.66 8.04
CA ASP A 96 6.24 -18.10 8.07
C ASP A 96 6.83 -18.53 6.74
N ALA A 97 6.06 -19.27 5.93
CA ALA A 97 6.56 -19.87 4.71
C ALA A 97 6.36 -18.97 3.47
N ARG A 98 5.27 -18.20 3.44
CA ARG A 98 4.83 -17.38 2.29
C ARG A 98 4.25 -16.05 2.80
N PRO A 99 5.09 -15.17 3.37
CA PRO A 99 4.62 -13.95 4.02
C PRO A 99 3.93 -12.96 3.05
N ASP A 100 4.32 -12.93 1.77
CA ASP A 100 3.64 -12.11 0.76
C ASP A 100 2.20 -12.60 0.50
N ASP A 101 1.98 -13.91 0.37
CA ASP A 101 0.63 -14.49 0.22
C ASP A 101 -0.20 -14.29 1.49
N ALA A 102 0.42 -14.44 2.66
CA ALA A 102 -0.22 -14.14 3.94
C ALA A 102 -0.66 -12.66 3.99
N LEU A 103 0.17 -11.73 3.50
CA LEU A 103 -0.15 -10.31 3.46
C LEU A 103 -1.36 -10.03 2.54
N VAL A 104 -1.44 -10.69 1.39
CA VAL A 104 -2.63 -10.61 0.51
C VAL A 104 -3.89 -10.98 1.29
N HIS A 105 -3.88 -12.13 1.96
CA HIS A 105 -5.06 -12.57 2.73
C HIS A 105 -5.35 -11.66 3.93
N ALA A 106 -4.33 -11.14 4.61
CA ALA A 106 -4.50 -10.23 5.74
C ALA A 106 -5.14 -8.89 5.31
N LEU A 107 -4.80 -8.37 4.13
CA LEU A 107 -5.43 -7.18 3.57
C LEU A 107 -6.92 -7.42 3.23
N GLU A 108 -7.28 -8.59 2.71
CA GLU A 108 -8.69 -8.91 2.46
C GLU A 108 -9.49 -9.06 3.77
N VAL A 109 -8.86 -9.57 4.83
CA VAL A 109 -9.46 -9.62 6.18
C VAL A 109 -9.75 -8.21 6.68
N THR A 110 -8.82 -7.26 6.50
CA THR A 110 -9.05 -5.87 6.94
C THR A 110 -10.06 -5.13 6.08
N GLU A 111 -10.21 -5.46 4.80
CA GLU A 111 -11.29 -4.96 3.96
C GLU A 111 -12.67 -5.47 4.41
N ALA A 112 -12.77 -6.75 4.77
CA ALA A 112 -14.00 -7.37 5.25
C ALA A 112 -14.38 -6.93 6.68
N ALA A 113 -13.38 -6.72 7.55
CA ALA A 113 -13.54 -6.34 8.94
C ALA A 113 -12.68 -5.11 9.31
N PRO A 114 -12.99 -3.91 8.80
CA PRO A 114 -12.14 -2.72 8.97
C PRO A 114 -12.09 -2.17 10.40
N GLY A 115 -12.91 -2.69 11.31
CA GLY A 115 -12.92 -2.35 12.74
C GLY A 115 -12.11 -3.31 13.62
N GLU A 116 -11.56 -4.40 13.07
CA GLU A 116 -10.85 -5.41 13.85
C GLU A 116 -9.36 -5.05 14.00
N LEU A 117 -8.94 -4.65 15.21
CA LEU A 117 -7.57 -4.21 15.48
C LEU A 117 -6.53 -5.31 15.21
N GLU A 118 -6.83 -6.56 15.55
CA GLU A 118 -5.89 -7.67 15.37
C GLU A 118 -5.61 -7.97 13.89
N ALA A 119 -6.58 -7.77 13.01
CA ALA A 119 -6.38 -7.88 11.57
C ALA A 119 -5.38 -6.83 11.06
N TRP A 120 -5.50 -5.58 11.51
CA TRP A 120 -4.55 -4.52 11.17
C TRP A 120 -3.15 -4.80 11.75
N ARG A 121 -3.07 -5.31 12.99
CA ARG A 121 -1.79 -5.73 13.58
C ARG A 121 -1.13 -6.86 12.80
N ALA A 122 -1.90 -7.80 12.26
CA ALA A 122 -1.37 -8.86 11.40
C ALA A 122 -0.76 -8.30 10.11
N VAL A 123 -1.45 -7.36 9.44
CA VAL A 123 -0.90 -6.66 8.26
C VAL A 123 0.41 -5.96 8.60
N VAL A 124 0.47 -5.22 9.71
CA VAL A 124 1.70 -4.52 10.14
C VAL A 124 2.87 -5.49 10.32
N ARG A 125 2.68 -6.59 11.07
CA ARG A 125 3.73 -7.61 11.27
C ARG A 125 4.19 -8.21 9.94
N LEU A 126 3.26 -8.48 9.02
CA LEU A 126 3.60 -9.05 7.71
C LEU A 126 4.34 -8.05 6.82
N CYS A 127 4.00 -6.75 6.89
CA CYS A 127 4.71 -5.71 6.17
C CYS A 127 6.15 -5.51 6.68
N GLU A 128 6.39 -5.67 7.99
CA GLU A 128 7.74 -5.65 8.56
C GLU A 128 8.58 -6.81 8.03
N ARG A 129 7.98 -8.01 7.92
CA ARG A 129 8.64 -9.20 7.35
C ARG A 129 8.89 -9.12 5.84
N THR A 130 8.02 -8.43 5.12
CA THR A 130 8.10 -8.29 3.66
C THR A 130 8.77 -7.00 3.20
N SER A 131 9.27 -6.17 4.14
CA SER A 131 9.91 -4.88 3.87
C SER A 131 9.04 -3.92 3.05
N ARG A 132 7.76 -3.80 3.41
CA ARG A 132 6.75 -2.95 2.72
C ARG A 132 6.28 -1.78 3.61
N PRO A 133 7.10 -0.75 3.82
CA PRO A 133 6.80 0.32 4.78
C PRO A 133 5.63 1.22 4.37
N ASP A 134 5.30 1.30 3.07
CA ASP A 134 4.15 2.06 2.54
C ASP A 134 2.80 1.41 2.92
N VAL A 135 2.70 0.08 2.82
CA VAL A 135 1.54 -0.69 3.25
C VAL A 135 1.46 -0.69 4.77
N ALA A 136 2.61 -0.85 5.44
CA ALA A 136 2.70 -0.77 6.91
C ALA A 136 2.17 0.55 7.45
N LEU A 137 2.59 1.69 6.88
CA LEU A 137 2.17 3.02 7.33
C LEU A 137 0.65 3.20 7.21
N ARG A 138 0.04 2.75 6.11
CA ARG A 138 -1.43 2.78 5.94
C ARG A 138 -2.14 1.91 6.98
N ALA A 139 -1.66 0.70 7.21
CA ALA A 139 -2.22 -0.20 8.21
C ALA A 139 -2.08 0.34 9.65
N LEU A 140 -0.91 0.90 9.98
CA LEU A 140 -0.61 1.52 11.27
C LEU A 140 -1.50 2.72 11.57
N ARG A 141 -1.72 3.61 10.58
CA ARG A 141 -2.65 4.72 10.70
C ARG A 141 -4.05 4.24 11.09
N ARG A 142 -4.52 3.17 10.44
CA ARG A 142 -5.84 2.60 10.73
C ARG A 142 -5.88 1.88 12.08
N ALA A 143 -4.85 1.12 12.44
CA ALA A 143 -4.72 0.47 13.74
C ALA A 143 -4.74 1.50 14.88
N ARG A 144 -3.99 2.59 14.76
CA ARG A 144 -3.97 3.64 15.78
C ARG A 144 -5.30 4.38 15.87
N ALA A 145 -6.01 4.58 14.77
CA ALA A 145 -7.35 5.15 14.83
C ALA A 145 -8.34 4.26 15.63
N LEU A 146 -8.12 2.94 15.66
CA LEU A 146 -8.91 2.00 16.48
C LEU A 146 -8.41 1.92 17.93
N ALA A 147 -7.12 2.17 18.18
CA ALA A 147 -6.49 2.13 19.50
C ALA A 147 -5.56 3.35 19.71
N PRO A 148 -6.12 4.55 19.96
CA PRO A 148 -5.36 5.80 20.03
C PRO A 148 -4.38 5.84 21.22
N ASP A 149 -4.68 5.13 22.31
CA ASP A 149 -3.88 5.11 23.53
C ASP A 149 -2.71 4.10 23.48
N ASP A 150 -2.61 3.29 22.41
CA ASP A 150 -1.54 2.31 22.25
C ASP A 150 -0.25 2.98 21.77
N MET A 151 0.65 3.26 22.72
CA MET A 151 1.95 3.90 22.45
C MET A 151 2.82 3.11 21.45
N ARG A 152 2.68 1.78 21.38
CA ARG A 152 3.48 0.95 20.46
C ARG A 152 3.11 1.22 19.00
N LEU A 153 1.82 1.45 18.73
CA LEU A 153 1.36 1.83 17.39
C LEU A 153 1.89 3.21 16.99
N SER A 154 1.95 4.14 17.95
CA SER A 154 2.53 5.47 17.71
C SER A 154 4.02 5.40 17.37
N GLU A 155 4.79 4.58 18.09
CA GLU A 155 6.21 4.35 17.79
C GLU A 155 6.41 3.66 16.44
N ALA A 156 5.61 2.64 16.13
CA ALA A 156 5.67 1.93 14.86
C ALA A 156 5.35 2.83 13.65
N VAL A 157 4.42 3.79 13.79
CA VAL A 157 4.19 4.83 12.76
C VAL A 157 5.46 5.61 12.47
N LEU A 158 6.18 6.05 13.51
CA LEU A 158 7.43 6.79 13.32
C LEU A 158 8.49 5.95 12.62
N GLY A 159 8.60 4.66 12.97
CA GLY A 159 9.49 3.70 12.30
C GLY A 159 9.17 3.53 10.81
N ALA A 160 7.90 3.29 10.48
CA ALA A 160 7.45 3.14 9.09
C ALA A 160 7.67 4.42 8.26
N ARG A 161 7.48 5.60 8.86
CA ARG A 161 7.78 6.89 8.21
C ARG A 161 9.27 7.03 7.92
N ALA A 162 10.14 6.71 8.89
CA ALA A 162 11.57 6.78 8.71
C ALA A 162 12.06 5.85 7.59
N ALA A 163 11.49 4.65 7.48
CA ALA A 163 11.77 3.72 6.38
C ALA A 163 11.39 4.26 5.00
N LEU A 164 10.39 5.15 4.91
CA LEU A 164 10.01 5.84 3.67
C LEU A 164 10.82 7.11 3.40
N GLY A 165 11.83 7.41 4.22
CA GLY A 165 12.55 8.68 4.17
C GLY A 165 11.67 9.89 4.53
N LEU A 166 10.52 9.64 5.17
CA LEU A 166 9.64 10.70 5.64
C LEU A 166 10.13 11.24 6.99
N PRO A 167 10.03 12.55 7.22
CA PRO A 167 10.42 13.15 8.49
C PRO A 167 9.56 12.63 9.64
N SER A 168 10.18 12.48 10.81
CA SER A 168 9.52 12.08 12.06
C SER A 168 8.65 13.20 12.66
N SER A 169 8.92 14.46 12.30
CA SER A 169 8.24 15.66 12.82
C SER A 169 6.81 15.87 12.30
N THR A 170 6.39 15.14 11.27
CA THR A 170 5.02 15.15 10.75
C THR A 170 4.10 14.13 11.40
N ALA A 171 4.49 13.56 12.55
CA ALA A 171 3.61 12.80 13.43
C ALA A 171 2.23 13.47 13.62
N MET A 172 2.16 14.80 13.49
CA MET A 172 0.92 15.58 13.44
C MET A 172 -0.14 15.06 12.45
N LEU A 173 0.17 14.71 11.20
CA LEU A 173 -0.91 14.27 10.28
C LEU A 173 -1.58 12.98 10.74
N ASP A 174 -0.82 12.16 11.46
CA ASP A 174 -1.27 10.84 11.81
C ASP A 174 -1.85 10.84 13.27
N ALA A 175 -1.59 11.87 14.07
CA ALA A 175 -2.03 12.00 15.47
C ALA A 175 -3.53 12.34 15.61
N PRO A 176 -4.18 12.02 16.74
CA PRO A 176 -5.55 12.47 17.03
C PRO A 176 -5.68 14.00 16.94
N LEU A 177 -6.83 14.49 16.50
CA LEU A 177 -7.07 15.92 16.25
C LEU A 177 -6.70 16.82 17.45
N SER A 178 -6.96 16.39 18.68
CA SER A 178 -6.60 17.08 19.92
C SER A 178 -5.09 17.26 20.07
N GLU A 179 -4.31 16.22 19.77
CA GLU A 179 -2.86 16.26 19.80
C GLU A 179 -2.30 17.15 18.68
N GLN A 180 -2.89 17.08 17.48
CA GLN A 180 -2.53 17.96 16.37
C GLN A 180 -2.66 19.44 16.75
N VAL A 181 -3.77 19.78 17.42
CA VAL A 181 -4.05 21.14 17.89
C VAL A 181 -3.04 21.54 18.96
N ALA A 182 -2.79 20.68 19.96
CA ALA A 182 -1.82 20.94 21.02
C ALA A 182 -0.41 21.19 20.46
N GLN A 183 0.04 20.37 19.51
CA GLN A 183 1.34 20.55 18.86
C GLN A 183 1.41 21.84 18.03
N ALA A 184 0.35 22.18 17.30
CA ALA A 184 0.29 23.44 16.54
C ALA A 184 0.34 24.68 17.46
N LEU A 185 -0.29 24.60 18.64
CA LEU A 185 -0.23 25.66 19.66
C LEU A 185 1.16 25.77 20.31
N ALA A 186 1.94 24.69 20.33
CA ALA A 186 3.29 24.66 20.86
C ALA A 186 4.35 25.22 19.89
N LEU A 187 3.99 25.45 18.62
CA LEU A 187 4.91 26.00 17.62
C LEU A 187 5.43 27.39 18.02
N PRO A 188 6.69 27.75 17.72
CA PRO A 188 7.33 28.96 18.25
C PRO A 188 6.57 30.25 17.90
N THR A 189 6.09 30.39 16.66
CA THR A 189 5.40 31.61 16.23
C THR A 189 4.00 31.68 16.83
N ALA A 190 3.32 30.54 16.95
CA ALA A 190 2.03 30.45 17.61
C ALA A 190 2.11 30.82 19.09
N ARG A 191 3.07 30.25 19.83
CA ARG A 191 3.30 30.59 21.26
C ARG A 191 3.55 32.07 21.46
N THR A 192 4.36 32.67 20.58
CA THR A 192 4.68 34.10 20.64
C THR A 192 3.44 34.95 20.40
N ALA A 193 2.68 34.67 19.34
CA ALA A 193 1.45 35.39 19.02
C ALA A 193 0.37 35.25 20.09
N LEU A 194 0.21 34.04 20.66
CA LEU A 194 -0.73 33.77 21.76
C LEU A 194 -0.37 34.53 23.03
N THR A 195 0.92 34.59 23.37
CA THR A 195 1.41 35.33 24.53
C THR A 195 1.21 36.83 24.36
N GLN A 196 1.55 37.38 23.19
CA GLN A 196 1.35 38.80 22.87
C GLN A 196 -0.12 39.21 22.89
N ALA A 197 -1.02 38.32 22.47
CA ALA A 197 -2.47 38.56 22.51
C ALA A 197 -3.10 38.35 23.90
N GLY A 198 -2.35 37.84 24.88
CA GLY A 198 -2.89 37.50 26.21
C GLY A 198 -3.85 36.31 26.19
N LEU A 199 -3.66 35.36 25.26
CA LEU A 199 -4.55 34.21 25.03
C LEU A 199 -3.96 32.86 25.46
N THR A 200 -2.87 32.87 26.23
CA THR A 200 -2.17 31.64 26.67
C THR A 200 -3.09 30.69 27.44
N ALA A 201 -3.93 31.21 28.34
CA ALA A 201 -4.89 30.38 29.10
C ALA A 201 -5.92 29.68 28.18
N ALA A 202 -6.38 30.36 27.12
CA ALA A 202 -7.28 29.77 26.14
C ALA A 202 -6.59 28.65 25.35
N ALA A 203 -5.33 28.86 24.94
CA ALA A 203 -4.54 27.86 24.24
C ALA A 203 -4.23 26.64 25.11
N GLU A 204 -3.84 26.83 26.37
CA GLU A 204 -3.57 25.73 27.30
C GLU A 204 -4.82 24.90 27.59
N ALA A 205 -5.97 25.55 27.80
CA ALA A 205 -7.25 24.87 27.96
C ALA A 205 -7.60 24.05 26.70
N LEU A 206 -7.38 24.61 25.51
CA LEU A 206 -7.64 23.92 24.25
C LEU A 206 -6.71 22.72 24.05
N ALA A 207 -5.42 22.87 24.35
CA ALA A 207 -4.41 21.80 24.25
C ALA A 207 -4.70 20.60 25.18
N ARG A 208 -5.32 20.85 26.34
CA ARG A 208 -5.78 19.79 27.26
C ARG A 208 -7.18 19.23 26.92
N GLY A 209 -7.82 19.73 25.86
CA GLY A 209 -9.18 19.34 25.47
C GLY A 209 -10.31 19.94 26.32
N ALA A 210 -10.02 20.93 27.17
CA ALA A 210 -11.02 21.62 28.00
C ALA A 210 -11.78 22.68 27.16
N LEU A 211 -12.60 22.22 26.20
CA LEU A 211 -13.23 23.08 25.18
C LEU A 211 -14.09 24.22 25.79
N ALA A 212 -14.86 23.92 26.83
CA ALA A 212 -15.71 24.91 27.50
C ALA A 212 -14.88 25.99 28.23
N GLU A 213 -13.72 25.64 28.76
CA GLU A 213 -12.79 26.58 29.41
C GLU A 213 -12.09 27.45 28.36
N ALA A 214 -11.58 26.86 27.28
CA ALA A 214 -11.00 27.60 26.16
C ALA A 214 -11.98 28.63 25.59
N LYS A 215 -13.24 28.22 25.38
CA LYS A 215 -14.32 29.10 24.90
C LYS A 215 -14.59 30.26 25.86
N ARG A 216 -14.65 30.00 27.17
CA ARG A 216 -14.81 31.06 28.18
C ARG A 216 -13.68 32.08 28.06
N HIS A 217 -12.42 31.64 28.10
CA HIS A 217 -11.28 32.54 27.98
C HIS A 217 -11.30 33.39 26.71
N LEU A 218 -11.71 32.84 25.56
CA LEU A 218 -11.86 33.58 24.32
C LEU A 218 -12.97 34.65 24.38
N VAL A 219 -14.06 34.39 25.11
CA VAL A 219 -15.18 35.33 25.25
C VAL A 219 -14.82 36.50 26.17
N VAL A 220 -14.15 36.24 27.29
CA VAL A 220 -13.78 37.30 28.26
C VAL A 220 -12.57 38.13 27.82
N ALA A 221 -11.86 37.71 26.77
CA ALA A 221 -10.68 38.41 26.28
C ALA A 221 -10.99 39.86 25.83
N PRO A 222 -10.04 40.80 25.99
CA PRO A 222 -10.19 42.18 25.52
C PRO A 222 -10.55 42.25 24.04
N ALA A 223 -11.29 43.29 23.63
CA ALA A 223 -11.65 43.52 22.23
C ALA A 223 -10.48 43.40 21.23
N PRO A 224 -9.29 44.00 21.46
CA PRO A 224 -8.16 43.84 20.53
C PRO A 224 -7.65 42.39 20.47
N ALA A 225 -7.62 41.68 21.60
CA ALA A 225 -7.23 40.27 21.64
C ALA A 225 -8.23 39.40 20.86
N ARG A 226 -9.55 39.67 20.98
CA ARG A 226 -10.59 38.93 20.25
C ARG A 226 -10.56 39.14 18.74
N ALA A 227 -10.06 40.27 18.26
CA ALA A 227 -9.88 40.58 16.84
C ALA A 227 -8.55 40.08 16.27
N SER A 228 -7.64 39.57 17.11
CA SER A 228 -6.31 39.10 16.67
C SER A 228 -6.37 37.83 15.82
N ALA A 229 -5.33 37.63 15.00
CA ALA A 229 -5.13 36.38 14.26
C ALA A 229 -5.03 35.16 15.19
N ALA A 230 -4.46 35.33 16.39
CA ALA A 230 -4.35 34.27 17.40
C ALA A 230 -5.74 33.82 17.92
N ALA A 231 -6.67 34.75 18.15
CA ALA A 231 -8.04 34.41 18.51
C ALA A 231 -8.81 33.76 17.35
N ALA A 232 -8.58 34.22 16.12
CA ALA A 232 -9.18 33.59 14.93
C ALA A 232 -8.72 32.15 14.76
N PHE A 233 -7.42 31.89 14.92
CA PHE A 233 -6.83 30.55 14.91
C PHE A 233 -7.42 29.64 16.00
N LEU A 234 -7.46 30.10 17.26
CA LEU A 234 -8.04 29.32 18.36
C LEU A 234 -9.52 28.98 18.14
N ARG A 235 -10.31 29.91 17.58
CA ARG A 235 -11.72 29.65 17.25
C ARG A 235 -11.87 28.58 16.17
N ALA A 236 -11.03 28.62 15.13
CA ALA A 236 -11.06 27.62 14.07
C ALA A 236 -10.70 26.21 14.60
N GLU A 237 -9.67 26.10 15.44
CA GLU A 237 -9.29 24.82 16.06
C GLU A 237 -10.36 24.33 17.07
N LEU A 238 -10.96 25.23 17.84
CA LEU A 238 -12.09 24.90 18.73
C LEU A 238 -13.28 24.33 17.94
N MET A 239 -13.64 24.93 16.81
CA MET A 239 -14.70 24.40 15.94
C MET A 239 -14.39 22.99 15.43
N GLY A 240 -13.13 22.71 15.09
CA GLY A 240 -12.69 21.37 14.71
C GLY A 240 -12.88 20.37 15.85
N LEU A 241 -12.43 20.71 17.07
CA LEU A 241 -12.55 19.85 18.24
C LEU A 241 -13.99 19.66 18.76
N GLU A 242 -14.87 20.64 18.53
CA GLU A 242 -16.31 20.53 18.79
C GLU A 242 -17.03 19.63 17.75
N GLY A 243 -16.34 19.14 16.72
CA GLY A 243 -16.92 18.27 15.69
C GLY A 243 -17.85 18.99 14.72
N ARG A 244 -17.61 20.29 14.46
CA ARG A 244 -18.39 21.06 13.47
C ARG A 244 -18.16 20.49 12.06
N PRO A 245 -19.12 20.69 11.11
CA PRO A 245 -18.96 20.22 9.74
C PRO A 245 -17.65 20.69 9.10
N ALA A 246 -16.95 19.80 8.39
CA ALA A 246 -15.61 20.06 7.84
C ALA A 246 -15.55 21.34 6.98
N ALA A 247 -16.57 21.62 6.18
CA ALA A 247 -16.67 22.84 5.38
C ALA A 247 -16.73 24.13 6.24
N GLN A 248 -17.39 24.08 7.41
CA GLN A 248 -17.43 25.22 8.34
C GLN A 248 -16.06 25.43 9.01
N VAL A 249 -15.38 24.33 9.37
CA VAL A 249 -14.03 24.39 9.95
C VAL A 249 -13.03 24.92 8.93
N GLU A 250 -13.11 24.45 7.69
CA GLU A 250 -12.27 24.95 6.59
C GLU A 250 -12.47 26.44 6.36
N ALA A 251 -13.73 26.89 6.26
CA ALA A 251 -14.05 28.30 6.09
C ALA A 251 -13.50 29.16 7.25
N ALA A 252 -13.60 28.68 8.49
CA ALA A 252 -13.03 29.36 9.66
C ALA A 252 -11.50 29.41 9.61
N ARG A 253 -10.83 28.32 9.21
CA ARG A 253 -9.37 28.28 9.03
C ARG A 253 -8.92 29.21 7.91
N ARG A 254 -9.59 29.23 6.76
CA ARG A 254 -9.34 30.19 5.67
C ARG A 254 -9.51 31.63 6.16
N ALA A 255 -10.60 31.94 6.84
CA ALA A 255 -10.83 33.28 7.40
C ALA A 255 -9.74 33.70 8.40
N SER A 256 -9.20 32.77 9.20
CA SER A 256 -8.10 33.08 10.13
C SER A 256 -6.81 33.51 9.42
N LEU A 257 -6.60 33.06 8.18
CA LEU A 257 -5.45 33.42 7.36
C LEU A 257 -5.59 34.79 6.69
N GLU A 258 -6.80 35.34 6.58
CA GLU A 258 -7.03 36.68 6.05
C GLU A 258 -6.78 37.77 7.10
N VAL A 259 -6.64 37.40 8.38
CA VAL A 259 -6.34 38.35 9.46
C VAL A 259 -4.87 38.78 9.40
N PRO A 260 -4.54 40.09 9.46
CA PRO A 260 -3.17 40.56 9.55
C PRO A 260 -2.40 39.91 10.70
N GLY A 261 -1.18 39.45 10.43
CA GLY A 261 -0.39 38.67 11.41
C GLY A 261 -0.81 37.20 11.50
N ALA A 262 -1.44 36.66 10.46
CA ALA A 262 -1.79 35.24 10.34
C ALA A 262 -0.64 34.31 10.72
N LEU A 263 -0.92 33.36 11.60
CA LEU A 263 0.07 32.46 12.17
C LEU A 263 0.51 31.42 11.14
N GLY A 264 1.80 31.08 11.11
CA GLY A 264 2.28 29.94 10.31
C GLY A 264 1.60 28.63 10.71
N ALA A 265 1.30 28.46 11.99
CA ALA A 265 0.52 27.34 12.51
C ALA A 265 -0.89 27.22 11.87
N ALA A 266 -1.57 28.35 11.63
CA ALA A 266 -2.87 28.35 10.96
C ALA A 266 -2.77 27.85 9.52
N ALA A 267 -1.70 28.24 8.82
CA ALA A 267 -1.46 27.79 7.44
C ALA A 267 -1.13 26.30 7.39
N LEU A 268 -0.33 25.79 8.35
CA LEU A 268 -0.07 24.34 8.49
C LEU A 268 -1.37 23.56 8.71
N ARG A 269 -2.23 24.00 9.65
CA ARG A 269 -3.48 23.30 9.97
C ARG A 269 -4.46 23.23 8.80
N LEU A 270 -4.59 24.32 8.04
CA LEU A 270 -5.40 24.29 6.81
C LEU A 270 -4.74 23.42 5.73
N GLY A 271 -3.42 23.52 5.58
CA GLY A 271 -2.67 22.69 4.61
C GLY A 271 -2.84 21.21 4.89
N ASP A 272 -2.74 20.79 6.15
CA ASP A 272 -2.94 19.41 6.60
C ASP A 272 -4.36 18.91 6.26
N GLN A 273 -5.38 19.72 6.52
CA GLN A 273 -6.77 19.38 6.14
C GLN A 273 -6.94 19.25 4.61
N LEU A 274 -6.38 20.17 3.84
CA LEU A 274 -6.48 20.13 2.37
C LEU A 274 -5.67 18.97 1.77
N LEU A 275 -4.53 18.63 2.38
CA LEU A 275 -3.75 17.46 2.03
C LEU A 275 -4.58 16.18 2.20
N GLU A 276 -5.28 16.03 3.33
CA GLU A 276 -6.23 14.94 3.59
C GLU A 276 -7.39 14.91 2.59
N ALA A 277 -7.90 16.07 2.19
CA ALA A 277 -8.94 16.20 1.17
C ALA A 277 -8.44 15.96 -0.27
N GLY A 278 -7.13 15.79 -0.48
CA GLY A 278 -6.54 15.56 -1.81
C GLY A 278 -6.24 16.83 -2.62
N ALA A 279 -6.45 18.02 -2.05
CA ALA A 279 -6.13 19.32 -2.67
C ALA A 279 -4.63 19.64 -2.54
N LEU A 280 -3.79 18.85 -3.21
CA LEU A 280 -2.33 18.83 -3.04
C LEU A 280 -1.67 20.17 -3.38
N ASP A 281 -2.13 20.88 -4.41
CA ASP A 281 -1.51 22.14 -4.84
C ASP A 281 -1.80 23.28 -3.86
N GLU A 282 -3.04 23.38 -3.37
CA GLU A 282 -3.40 24.33 -2.32
C GLU A 282 -2.66 24.02 -1.01
N ALA A 283 -2.55 22.74 -0.62
CA ALA A 283 -1.79 22.33 0.55
C ALA A 283 -0.31 22.77 0.44
N GLY A 284 0.31 22.57 -0.72
CA GLY A 284 1.69 23.02 -0.98
C GLY A 284 1.87 24.54 -0.85
N ALA A 285 0.94 25.34 -1.38
CA ALA A 285 0.97 26.79 -1.23
C ALA A 285 0.86 27.23 0.25
N LEU A 286 0.05 26.53 1.05
CA LEU A 286 -0.09 26.80 2.48
C LEU A 286 1.16 26.41 3.27
N TYR A 287 1.85 25.32 2.91
CA TYR A 287 3.11 24.94 3.54
C TYR A 287 4.22 25.96 3.24
N ALA A 288 4.32 26.43 2.00
CA ALA A 288 5.22 27.52 1.64
C ALA A 288 4.91 28.81 2.43
N ARG A 289 3.62 29.15 2.60
CA ARG A 289 3.18 30.29 3.42
C ARG A 289 3.52 30.09 4.91
N ALA A 290 3.37 28.89 5.45
CA ALA A 290 3.75 28.58 6.82
C ALA A 290 5.25 28.76 7.04
N ALA A 291 6.08 28.29 6.10
CA ALA A 291 7.52 28.48 6.15
C ALA A 291 7.91 29.97 6.15
N ALA A 292 7.28 30.77 5.27
CA ALA A 292 7.48 32.22 5.22
C ALA A 292 7.06 32.92 6.52
N ASN A 293 6.06 32.38 7.22
CA ASN A 293 5.57 32.89 8.49
C ASN A 293 6.32 32.34 9.71
N GLY A 294 7.52 31.76 9.51
CA GLY A 294 8.43 31.35 10.59
C GLY A 294 8.33 29.89 11.05
N GLU A 295 7.56 29.04 10.34
CA GLU A 295 7.40 27.62 10.66
C GLU A 295 8.15 26.68 9.69
N GLY A 296 9.34 27.10 9.24
CA GLY A 296 10.14 26.39 8.24
C GLY A 296 10.37 24.89 8.51
N PRO A 297 10.87 24.49 9.68
CA PRO A 297 11.10 23.07 9.99
C PRO A 297 9.83 22.22 9.98
N ALA A 298 8.71 22.77 10.46
CA ALA A 298 7.43 22.06 10.47
C ALA A 298 6.88 21.91 9.04
N ALA A 299 6.99 22.96 8.21
CA ALA A 299 6.56 22.98 6.82
C ALA A 299 7.36 22.01 5.93
N ALA A 300 8.68 21.99 6.05
CA ALA A 300 9.55 21.05 5.32
C ALA A 300 9.14 19.58 5.58
N GLY A 301 8.69 19.30 6.79
CA GLY A 301 8.08 18.03 7.15
C GLY A 301 6.92 17.64 6.21
N ARG A 302 5.98 18.55 6.01
CA ARG A 302 4.75 18.31 5.23
C ARG A 302 5.00 18.28 3.74
N GLU A 303 5.98 19.04 3.25
CA GLU A 303 6.38 19.02 1.85
C GLU A 303 6.86 17.63 1.42
N ALA A 304 7.54 16.89 2.30
CA ALA A 304 7.92 15.50 2.04
C ALA A 304 6.69 14.57 1.89
N GLU A 305 5.70 14.70 2.77
CA GLU A 305 4.44 13.95 2.68
C GLU A 305 3.65 14.33 1.41
N LEU A 306 3.57 15.62 1.10
CA LEU A 306 2.96 16.12 -0.12
C LEU A 306 3.64 15.57 -1.37
N ALA A 307 4.98 15.54 -1.40
CA ALA A 307 5.75 14.96 -2.48
C ALA A 307 5.44 13.47 -2.65
N GLU A 308 5.31 12.72 -1.56
CA GLU A 308 4.94 11.31 -1.61
C GLU A 308 3.52 11.08 -2.15
N ARG A 309 2.54 11.89 -1.71
CA ARG A 309 1.17 11.83 -2.26
C ARG A 309 1.14 12.18 -3.74
N ARG A 310 1.90 13.19 -4.17
CA ARG A 310 2.05 13.55 -5.59
C ARG A 310 2.67 12.41 -6.39
N ARG A 311 3.72 11.76 -5.87
CA ARG A 311 4.32 10.58 -6.50
C ARG A 311 3.30 9.45 -6.67
N THR A 312 2.51 9.18 -5.62
CA THR A 312 1.45 8.16 -5.68
C THR A 312 0.41 8.48 -6.76
N LEU A 313 -0.12 9.71 -6.79
CA LEU A 313 -1.08 10.12 -7.83
C LEU A 313 -0.47 10.08 -9.23
N ALA A 314 0.80 10.45 -9.38
CA ALA A 314 1.49 10.39 -10.66
C ALA A 314 1.65 8.94 -11.19
N ARG A 315 1.61 7.91 -10.32
CA ARG A 315 1.57 6.50 -10.73
C ARG A 315 0.20 6.09 -11.30
N ASP A 316 -0.86 6.82 -10.97
CA ASP A 316 -2.22 6.60 -11.43
C ASP A 316 -2.54 7.31 -12.77
N LEU A 317 -1.59 8.07 -13.31
CA LEU A 317 -1.70 8.71 -14.62
C LEU A 317 -0.94 7.94 -15.70
N ASN A 318 -1.50 7.91 -16.90
CA ASN A 318 -0.79 7.40 -18.07
C ASN A 318 0.41 8.30 -18.36
N ALA A 319 1.57 7.71 -18.65
CA ALA A 319 2.81 8.46 -18.83
C ALA A 319 3.69 7.85 -19.92
N VAL A 320 4.44 8.70 -20.63
CA VAL A 320 5.43 8.25 -21.62
C VAL A 320 6.63 7.66 -20.89
N GLY A 321 7.09 6.50 -21.35
CA GLY A 321 8.32 5.86 -20.89
C GLY A 321 8.28 5.29 -19.47
N ARG A 322 7.14 5.33 -18.76
CA ARG A 322 7.01 4.85 -17.38
C ARG A 322 6.36 3.46 -17.33
N ILE A 323 7.05 2.49 -16.73
CA ILE A 323 6.55 1.13 -16.54
C ILE A 323 7.14 0.50 -15.28
N GLY A 324 6.44 -0.44 -14.66
CA GLY A 324 6.99 -1.31 -13.63
C GLY A 324 7.69 -2.53 -14.22
N VAL A 325 8.87 -2.86 -13.69
CA VAL A 325 9.62 -4.06 -14.04
C VAL A 325 9.46 -5.07 -12.91
N LEU A 326 8.93 -6.26 -13.21
CA LEU A 326 8.79 -7.29 -12.17
C LEU A 326 10.08 -8.08 -12.02
N GLY A 327 10.69 -7.98 -10.85
CA GLY A 327 11.88 -8.73 -10.47
C GLY A 327 11.59 -9.77 -9.39
N TRP A 328 12.58 -10.62 -9.15
CA TRP A 328 12.53 -11.65 -8.12
C TRP A 328 13.88 -11.70 -7.40
N HIS A 329 13.84 -11.88 -6.08
CA HIS A 329 15.00 -12.17 -5.25
C HIS A 329 14.61 -13.20 -4.17
N PRO A 330 15.56 -13.79 -3.42
CA PRO A 330 15.26 -14.85 -2.45
C PRO A 330 14.20 -14.51 -1.40
N GLN A 331 14.00 -13.23 -1.09
CA GLN A 331 13.01 -12.76 -0.11
C GLN A 331 11.60 -12.54 -0.70
N GLY A 332 11.39 -12.71 -2.01
CA GLY A 332 10.11 -12.46 -2.68
C GLY A 332 10.21 -11.70 -4.01
N GLY A 333 9.04 -11.37 -4.57
CA GLY A 333 8.94 -10.54 -5.77
C GLY A 333 8.97 -9.05 -5.46
N HIS A 334 9.35 -8.22 -6.43
CA HIS A 334 9.29 -6.76 -6.30
C HIS A 334 8.93 -6.11 -7.64
N VAL A 335 8.49 -4.86 -7.59
CA VAL A 335 8.28 -4.03 -8.78
C VAL A 335 9.23 -2.85 -8.76
N SER A 336 10.20 -2.84 -9.67
CA SER A 336 11.12 -1.72 -9.85
C SER A 336 10.55 -0.72 -10.85
N PRO A 337 10.32 0.54 -10.48
CA PRO A 337 9.86 1.56 -11.42
C PRO A 337 10.97 1.92 -12.40
N LEU A 338 10.62 1.95 -13.69
CA LEU A 338 11.49 2.31 -14.79
C LEU A 338 10.95 3.53 -15.51
N GLU A 339 11.84 4.49 -15.78
CA GLU A 339 11.59 5.63 -16.65
C GLU A 339 12.49 5.57 -17.89
N ALA A 340 11.93 5.93 -19.04
CA ALA A 340 12.62 5.96 -20.32
C ALA A 340 12.45 7.31 -21.00
N VAL A 341 13.54 7.86 -21.52
CA VAL A 341 13.52 9.09 -22.30
C VAL A 341 14.33 8.93 -23.59
N ALA A 342 13.79 9.46 -24.69
CA ALA A 342 14.47 9.57 -25.97
C ALA A 342 14.91 11.02 -26.19
N MET A 343 16.21 11.24 -26.37
CA MET A 343 16.83 12.58 -26.46
C MET A 343 17.62 12.69 -27.76
N PRO A 344 17.67 13.85 -28.46
CA PRO A 344 18.46 13.99 -29.68
C PRO A 344 19.91 13.52 -29.48
N GLY A 345 20.41 12.66 -30.37
CA GLY A 345 21.66 11.95 -30.13
C GLY A 345 22.14 11.14 -31.34
N ARG A 346 22.88 10.05 -31.07
CA ARG A 346 23.51 9.18 -32.07
C ARG A 346 22.95 7.75 -32.07
N GLY A 347 21.85 7.51 -31.38
CA GLY A 347 21.27 6.17 -31.28
C GLY A 347 22.02 5.28 -30.30
N VAL A 348 22.48 5.83 -29.17
CA VAL A 348 23.12 5.04 -28.10
C VAL A 348 22.15 4.76 -26.95
N LEU A 349 22.32 3.60 -26.33
CA LEU A 349 21.61 3.20 -25.11
C LEU A 349 22.43 3.59 -23.88
N ARG A 350 21.74 4.09 -22.86
CA ARG A 350 22.23 4.14 -21.47
C ARG A 350 21.21 3.47 -20.56
N CYS A 351 21.68 2.62 -19.66
CA CYS A 351 20.87 1.99 -18.63
C CYS A 351 21.49 2.31 -17.26
N THR A 352 20.74 2.91 -16.34
CA THR A 352 21.26 3.32 -15.02
C THR A 352 20.31 2.94 -13.88
N GLY A 353 20.82 3.00 -12.65
CA GLY A 353 20.05 2.68 -11.43
C GLY A 353 20.39 1.33 -10.82
N ARG A 354 21.68 1.03 -10.64
CA ARG A 354 22.19 -0.24 -10.03
C ARG A 354 21.76 -1.50 -10.80
N VAL A 355 22.02 -1.50 -12.10
CA VAL A 355 21.75 -2.62 -13.01
C VAL A 355 22.96 -3.56 -13.01
N GLY A 356 22.73 -4.85 -12.82
CA GLY A 356 23.76 -5.88 -12.87
C GLY A 356 24.09 -6.32 -14.31
N PRO A 357 25.04 -7.24 -14.49
CA PRO A 357 25.47 -7.69 -15.82
C PRO A 357 24.36 -8.29 -16.68
N GLU A 358 23.51 -9.16 -16.14
CA GLU A 358 22.38 -9.75 -16.88
C GLU A 358 21.30 -8.72 -17.16
N GLY A 359 21.09 -7.78 -16.21
CA GLY A 359 20.19 -6.65 -16.43
C GLY A 359 20.67 -5.75 -17.57
N GLN A 360 21.97 -5.51 -17.67
CA GLN A 360 22.59 -4.74 -18.75
C GLN A 360 22.46 -5.46 -20.08
N GLU A 361 22.73 -6.77 -20.11
CA GLU A 361 22.51 -7.61 -21.29
C GLU A 361 21.06 -7.57 -21.76
N SER A 362 20.10 -7.66 -20.84
CA SER A 362 18.66 -7.56 -21.16
C SER A 362 18.31 -6.21 -21.80
N ALA A 363 18.92 -5.11 -21.33
CA ALA A 363 18.74 -3.78 -21.91
C ALA A 363 19.33 -3.68 -23.32
N ASP A 364 20.51 -4.26 -23.54
CA ASP A 364 21.18 -4.27 -24.84
C ASP A 364 20.38 -5.09 -25.87
N VAL A 365 19.84 -6.24 -25.47
CA VAL A 365 18.96 -7.06 -26.31
C VAL A 365 17.67 -6.32 -26.63
N ALA A 366 17.00 -5.74 -25.63
CA ALA A 366 15.79 -4.94 -25.84
C ALA A 366 16.05 -3.81 -26.85
N PHE A 367 17.13 -3.06 -26.69
CA PHE A 367 17.50 -1.98 -27.61
C PHE A 367 17.82 -2.48 -29.03
N SER A 368 18.53 -3.60 -29.14
CA SER A 368 18.84 -4.23 -30.42
C SER A 368 17.58 -4.65 -31.17
N VAL A 369 16.58 -5.18 -30.48
CA VAL A 369 15.26 -5.51 -31.06
C VAL A 369 14.55 -4.26 -31.56
N LEU A 370 14.53 -3.18 -30.77
CA LEU A 370 13.92 -1.92 -31.20
C LEU A 370 14.58 -1.36 -32.45
N ARG A 371 15.92 -1.44 -32.56
CA ARG A 371 16.67 -1.02 -33.75
C ARG A 371 16.37 -1.90 -34.95
N ALA A 372 16.50 -3.23 -34.80
CA ALA A 372 16.30 -4.19 -35.88
C ALA A 372 14.87 -4.13 -36.44
N ARG A 373 13.89 -3.78 -35.59
CA ARG A 373 12.48 -3.79 -35.92
C ARG A 373 11.87 -2.39 -36.04
N ALA A 374 12.69 -1.34 -36.08
CA ALA A 374 12.24 0.05 -36.13
C ALA A 374 11.21 0.33 -37.25
N PRO A 375 11.32 -0.22 -38.49
CA PRO A 375 10.30 -0.02 -39.52
C PRO A 375 8.95 -0.64 -39.17
N THR A 376 8.94 -1.87 -38.65
CA THR A 376 7.70 -2.61 -38.34
C THR A 376 7.02 -2.09 -37.08
N LEU A 377 7.79 -1.53 -36.14
CA LEU A 377 7.29 -0.90 -34.92
C LEU A 377 6.86 0.57 -35.12
N GLY A 378 7.04 1.13 -36.32
CA GLY A 378 6.69 2.50 -36.65
C GLY A 378 7.62 3.55 -36.02
N LEU A 379 8.86 3.17 -35.71
CA LEU A 379 9.89 4.06 -35.14
C LEU A 379 10.75 4.72 -36.23
N GLY A 380 10.90 4.11 -37.40
CA GLY A 380 11.68 4.67 -38.51
C GLY A 380 13.10 5.05 -38.09
N GLU A 381 13.53 6.26 -38.45
CA GLU A 381 14.88 6.77 -38.12
C GLU A 381 15.04 7.26 -36.68
N LEU A 382 13.97 7.28 -35.87
CA LEU A 382 14.03 7.81 -34.50
C LEU A 382 15.12 7.11 -33.67
N VAL A 383 15.23 5.78 -33.80
CA VAL A 383 16.19 4.97 -33.04
C VAL A 383 17.66 5.26 -33.43
N ALA A 384 17.90 5.86 -34.60
CA ALA A 384 19.24 6.27 -35.03
C ALA A 384 19.57 7.73 -34.68
N ARG A 385 18.55 8.59 -34.58
CA ARG A 385 18.69 10.03 -34.34
C ARG A 385 18.58 10.42 -32.86
N TYR A 386 18.10 9.52 -32.02
CA TYR A 386 17.86 9.78 -30.60
C TYR A 386 18.54 8.72 -29.74
N ASP A 387 19.19 9.17 -28.68
CA ASP A 387 19.71 8.31 -27.62
C ASP A 387 18.55 7.90 -26.70
N LEU A 388 18.59 6.66 -26.22
CA LEU A 388 17.64 6.13 -25.25
C LEU A 388 18.33 6.02 -23.89
N HIS A 389 17.75 6.68 -22.88
CA HIS A 389 18.17 6.49 -21.49
C HIS A 389 17.04 5.80 -20.72
N LEU A 390 17.34 4.59 -20.23
CA LEU A 390 16.54 3.81 -19.30
C LEU A 390 17.08 4.01 -17.89
N HIS A 391 16.23 4.41 -16.95
CA HIS A 391 16.61 4.67 -15.58
C HIS A 391 15.65 4.00 -14.60
N TYR A 392 16.20 3.11 -13.77
CA TYR A 392 15.49 2.61 -12.60
C TYR A 392 15.58 3.63 -11.47
N THR A 393 14.43 4.06 -10.96
CA THR A 393 14.35 5.16 -9.97
C THR A 393 14.55 4.70 -8.53
N ASP A 394 14.36 3.40 -8.26
CA ASP A 394 14.62 2.79 -6.96
C ASP A 394 16.11 2.50 -6.77
N THR A 395 16.59 2.52 -5.52
CA THR A 395 18.01 2.29 -5.21
C THR A 395 18.27 1.01 -4.42
N GLU A 396 17.23 0.36 -3.91
CA GLU A 396 17.36 -0.65 -2.86
C GLU A 396 17.55 -2.06 -3.39
N VAL A 397 16.95 -2.37 -4.54
CA VAL A 397 16.96 -3.71 -5.11
C VAL A 397 17.95 -3.80 -6.27
N GLY A 398 18.79 -4.85 -6.27
CA GLY A 398 19.68 -5.17 -7.39
C GLY A 398 18.88 -5.61 -8.60
N LYS A 399 19.05 -4.92 -9.75
CA LYS A 399 18.37 -5.28 -11.00
C LYS A 399 19.28 -6.15 -11.84
N ASP A 400 19.31 -7.43 -11.53
CA ASP A 400 20.04 -8.43 -12.29
C ASP A 400 19.09 -9.55 -12.69
N GLY A 401 19.01 -9.82 -14.00
CA GLY A 401 18.12 -10.85 -14.55
C GLY A 401 17.52 -10.49 -15.90
N LEU A 402 17.42 -11.49 -16.76
CA LEU A 402 16.89 -11.37 -18.12
C LEU A 402 15.37 -11.09 -18.19
N SER A 403 14.65 -11.24 -17.08
CA SER A 403 13.20 -11.13 -17.03
C SER A 403 12.64 -9.70 -17.18
N SER A 404 13.51 -8.69 -17.32
CA SER A 404 13.15 -7.28 -17.50
C SER A 404 12.98 -6.87 -18.98
N GLY A 405 13.46 -7.69 -19.93
CA GLY A 405 13.58 -7.32 -21.34
C GLY A 405 12.30 -6.81 -22.00
N LEU A 406 11.16 -7.44 -21.71
CA LEU A 406 9.86 -6.96 -22.21
C LEU A 406 9.52 -5.55 -21.72
N ALA A 407 9.74 -5.27 -20.43
CA ALA A 407 9.45 -3.98 -19.84
C ALA A 407 10.38 -2.88 -20.40
N LEU A 408 11.67 -3.18 -20.54
CA LEU A 408 12.67 -2.29 -21.13
C LEU A 408 12.30 -1.92 -22.58
N ALA A 409 11.90 -2.92 -23.38
CA ALA A 409 11.48 -2.71 -24.77
C ALA A 409 10.21 -1.86 -24.89
N LEU A 410 9.21 -2.11 -24.04
CA LEU A 410 7.96 -1.32 -24.01
C LEU A 410 8.20 0.14 -23.58
N ALA A 411 9.07 0.36 -22.59
CA ALA A 411 9.45 1.70 -22.15
C ALA A 411 10.17 2.46 -23.27
N GLY A 412 11.10 1.81 -23.96
CA GLY A 412 11.77 2.37 -25.14
C GLY A 412 10.81 2.69 -26.28
N LEU A 413 9.88 1.78 -26.61
CA LEU A 413 8.82 2.03 -27.61
C LEU A 413 7.98 3.25 -27.27
N SER A 414 7.57 3.36 -26.02
CA SER A 414 6.80 4.49 -25.51
C SER A 414 7.60 5.79 -25.64
N ALA A 415 8.85 5.80 -25.20
CA ALA A 415 9.74 6.96 -25.26
C ALA A 415 10.00 7.44 -26.69
N TYR A 416 10.33 6.53 -27.63
CA TYR A 416 10.55 6.91 -29.02
C TYR A 416 9.27 7.40 -29.71
N SER A 417 8.14 6.71 -29.50
CA SER A 417 6.88 7.06 -30.17
C SER A 417 6.12 8.20 -29.50
N GLN A 418 6.58 8.69 -28.35
CA GLN A 418 5.89 9.68 -27.51
C GLN A 418 4.44 9.27 -27.22
N ARG A 419 4.21 7.96 -27.05
CA ARG A 419 2.89 7.40 -26.73
C ARG A 419 2.87 6.94 -25.29
N PRO A 420 1.93 7.41 -24.46
CA PRO A 420 1.90 7.05 -23.05
C PRO A 420 1.58 5.56 -22.87
N LEU A 421 2.14 4.97 -21.82
CA LEU A 421 1.76 3.67 -21.31
C LEU A 421 0.60 3.83 -20.30
N PRO A 422 -0.29 2.83 -20.18
CA PRO A 422 -1.29 2.79 -19.12
C PRO A 422 -0.66 2.97 -17.73
N ALA A 423 -1.34 3.73 -16.88
CA ALA A 423 -1.00 3.85 -15.47
C ALA A 423 -0.91 2.48 -14.80
N ARG A 424 0.03 2.34 -13.85
CA ARG A 424 0.22 1.10 -13.07
C ARG A 424 0.37 -0.17 -13.93
N LEU A 425 1.02 -0.02 -15.09
CA LEU A 425 1.45 -1.12 -15.94
C LEU A 425 2.76 -1.71 -15.42
N ALA A 426 2.82 -3.02 -15.27
CA ALA A 426 4.07 -3.75 -15.08
C ALA A 426 4.25 -4.82 -16.15
N ALA A 427 5.48 -5.27 -16.37
CA ALA A 427 5.79 -6.34 -17.30
C ALA A 427 6.94 -7.23 -16.81
N THR A 428 6.88 -8.50 -17.22
CA THR A 428 7.97 -9.46 -17.07
C THR A 428 8.07 -10.33 -18.31
N GLY A 429 9.27 -10.78 -18.64
CA GLY A 429 9.55 -11.60 -19.80
C GLY A 429 10.93 -11.32 -20.36
N GLU A 430 11.65 -12.38 -20.72
CA GLU A 430 12.86 -12.25 -21.52
C GLU A 430 12.47 -11.95 -22.97
N VAL A 431 13.13 -10.97 -23.59
CA VAL A 431 12.94 -10.65 -25.01
C VAL A 431 14.11 -11.22 -25.80
N SER A 432 13.83 -11.94 -26.90
CA SER A 432 14.86 -12.40 -27.82
C SER A 432 15.17 -11.34 -28.88
N LEU A 433 16.29 -11.47 -29.60
CA LEU A 433 16.61 -10.61 -30.76
C LEU A 433 15.58 -10.66 -31.90
N SER A 434 14.80 -11.75 -32.01
CA SER A 434 13.67 -11.85 -32.95
C SER A 434 12.40 -11.15 -32.45
N GLY A 435 12.36 -10.73 -31.18
CA GLY A 435 11.22 -10.11 -30.52
C GLY A 435 10.21 -11.11 -29.94
N GLU A 436 10.61 -12.36 -29.74
CA GLU A 436 9.82 -13.36 -28.98
C GLU A 436 9.91 -13.07 -27.48
N ILE A 437 8.82 -13.34 -26.76
CA ILE A 437 8.73 -13.23 -25.31
C ILE A 437 8.84 -14.61 -24.69
N ARG A 438 9.91 -14.84 -23.92
CA ARG A 438 10.26 -16.14 -23.33
C ARG A 438 9.84 -16.24 -21.87
N PRO A 439 9.58 -17.48 -21.38
CA PRO A 439 9.14 -17.70 -20.01
C PRO A 439 10.21 -17.30 -19.01
N VAL A 440 9.76 -16.91 -17.82
CA VAL A 440 10.63 -16.48 -16.72
C VAL A 440 10.27 -17.24 -15.45
N GLY A 441 11.22 -17.31 -14.51
CA GLY A 441 10.98 -17.87 -13.17
C GLY A 441 10.34 -16.88 -12.21
N GLY A 442 9.84 -17.40 -11.08
CA GLY A 442 9.30 -16.63 -9.97
C GLY A 442 8.04 -15.84 -10.31
N VAL A 443 7.22 -16.34 -11.25
CA VAL A 443 6.03 -15.62 -11.74
C VAL A 443 4.98 -15.46 -10.65
N HIS A 444 4.81 -16.46 -9.78
CA HIS A 444 3.91 -16.35 -8.63
C HIS A 444 4.27 -15.14 -7.78
N GLU A 445 5.50 -15.08 -7.29
CA GLU A 445 5.98 -14.03 -6.39
C GLU A 445 5.97 -12.66 -7.07
N LYS A 446 6.34 -12.59 -8.35
CA LYS A 446 6.29 -11.36 -9.16
C LYS A 446 4.87 -10.79 -9.27
N LEU A 447 3.88 -11.65 -9.48
CA LEU A 447 2.49 -11.22 -9.63
C LEU A 447 1.85 -10.85 -8.28
N VAL A 448 2.18 -11.58 -7.21
CA VAL A 448 1.79 -11.19 -5.85
C VAL A 448 2.40 -9.83 -5.48
N ALA A 449 3.68 -9.61 -5.80
CA ALA A 449 4.32 -8.32 -5.59
C ALA A 449 3.66 -7.20 -6.43
N ALA A 450 3.33 -7.48 -7.69
CA ALA A 450 2.60 -6.53 -8.53
C ALA A 450 1.26 -6.15 -7.91
N TYR A 451 0.53 -7.11 -7.35
CA TYR A 451 -0.73 -6.86 -6.64
C TYR A 451 -0.52 -6.00 -5.40
N LEU A 452 0.46 -6.34 -4.55
CA LEU A 452 0.74 -5.62 -3.31
C LEU A 452 1.23 -4.18 -3.55
N GLU A 453 2.01 -3.95 -4.62
CA GLU A 453 2.40 -2.60 -5.09
C GLU A 453 1.25 -1.86 -5.80
N GLY A 454 0.08 -2.50 -5.90
CA GLY A 454 -1.12 -1.94 -6.48
C GLY A 454 -1.06 -1.74 -7.99
N MET A 455 -0.26 -2.53 -8.72
CA MET A 455 -0.30 -2.56 -10.18
C MET A 455 -1.71 -2.94 -10.66
N ARG A 456 -2.10 -2.49 -11.85
CA ARG A 456 -3.44 -2.78 -12.40
C ARG A 456 -3.40 -3.74 -13.58
N CYS A 457 -2.31 -3.69 -14.35
CA CYS A 457 -2.12 -4.50 -15.53
C CYS A 457 -0.71 -5.08 -15.54
N VAL A 458 -0.61 -6.39 -15.78
CA VAL A 458 0.68 -7.06 -15.92
C VAL A 458 0.75 -7.78 -17.26
N LEU A 459 1.80 -7.49 -18.04
CA LEU A 459 2.15 -8.30 -19.20
C LEU A 459 3.11 -9.41 -18.78
N HIS A 460 2.85 -10.63 -19.23
CA HIS A 460 3.67 -11.79 -18.92
C HIS A 460 3.77 -12.73 -20.13
N PRO A 461 4.78 -13.64 -20.16
CA PRO A 461 4.91 -14.61 -21.24
C PRO A 461 3.72 -15.59 -21.22
N ARG A 462 3.14 -15.89 -22.39
CA ARG A 462 2.04 -16.87 -22.50
C ARG A 462 2.43 -18.25 -22.01
N ARG A 463 3.72 -18.61 -22.12
CA ARG A 463 4.24 -19.88 -21.63
C ARG A 463 4.25 -20.03 -20.10
N ASN A 464 4.01 -18.96 -19.34
CA ASN A 464 3.88 -18.98 -17.87
C ASN A 464 2.43 -19.13 -17.38
N LEU A 465 1.45 -19.46 -18.24
CA LEU A 465 0.03 -19.57 -17.82
C LEU A 465 -0.20 -20.58 -16.68
N LYS A 466 0.60 -21.65 -16.59
CA LYS A 466 0.49 -22.64 -15.50
C LYS A 466 0.84 -22.05 -14.13
N ASP A 467 1.80 -21.12 -14.08
CA ASP A 467 2.22 -20.48 -12.84
C ASP A 467 1.12 -19.54 -12.30
N ILE A 468 0.24 -19.05 -13.19
CA ILE A 468 -0.87 -18.15 -12.86
C ILE A 468 -2.02 -18.89 -12.18
N GLU A 469 -2.23 -20.17 -12.51
CA GLU A 469 -3.26 -21.00 -11.88
C GLU A 469 -3.03 -21.21 -10.38
N ALA A 470 -1.78 -21.05 -9.92
CA ALA A 470 -1.38 -21.18 -8.52
C ALA A 470 -1.53 -19.90 -7.69
N LEU A 471 -1.94 -18.78 -8.30
CA LEU A 471 -2.09 -17.51 -7.59
C LEU A 471 -3.28 -17.50 -6.63
N PRO A 472 -3.22 -16.68 -5.57
CA PRO A 472 -4.41 -16.38 -4.78
C PRO A 472 -5.53 -15.84 -5.69
N PRO A 473 -6.79 -16.24 -5.47
CA PRO A 473 -7.93 -15.82 -6.29
C PRO A 473 -8.07 -14.29 -6.40
N GLU A 474 -7.65 -13.55 -5.38
CA GLU A 474 -7.76 -12.10 -5.32
C GLU A 474 -6.78 -11.41 -6.27
N VAL A 475 -5.55 -11.95 -6.34
CA VAL A 475 -4.51 -11.47 -7.25
C VAL A 475 -4.97 -11.63 -8.69
N SER A 476 -5.47 -12.82 -9.06
CA SER A 476 -5.94 -13.11 -10.42
C SER A 476 -7.22 -12.35 -10.80
N ARG A 477 -8.08 -11.99 -9.83
CA ARG A 477 -9.30 -11.20 -10.08
C ARG A 477 -9.04 -9.70 -10.20
N ARG A 478 -8.13 -9.15 -9.39
CA ARG A 478 -7.87 -7.70 -9.31
C ARG A 478 -6.77 -7.22 -10.26
N LEU A 479 -5.84 -8.10 -10.66
CA LEU A 479 -4.86 -7.79 -11.71
C LEU A 479 -5.39 -8.19 -13.10
N ARG A 480 -5.31 -7.25 -14.05
CA ARG A 480 -5.46 -7.58 -15.46
C ARG A 480 -4.18 -8.25 -15.96
N LEU A 481 -4.20 -9.56 -16.11
CA LEU A 481 -3.07 -10.34 -16.65
C LEU A 481 -3.20 -10.47 -18.17
N VAL A 482 -2.15 -10.04 -18.90
CA VAL A 482 -2.09 -10.06 -20.36
C VAL A 482 -0.94 -10.97 -20.80
N ALA A 483 -1.30 -12.17 -21.23
CA ALA A 483 -0.37 -13.13 -21.81
C ALA A 483 0.04 -12.71 -23.23
N VAL A 484 1.35 -12.73 -23.52
CA VAL A 484 1.91 -12.35 -24.82
C VAL A 484 3.01 -13.34 -25.27
N ASP A 485 3.15 -13.52 -26.59
CA ASP A 485 4.22 -14.32 -27.22
C ASP A 485 5.27 -13.45 -27.92
N THR A 486 4.93 -12.22 -28.30
CA THR A 486 5.81 -11.32 -29.08
C THR A 486 5.74 -9.87 -28.61
N LEU A 487 6.80 -9.11 -28.88
CA LEU A 487 6.86 -7.67 -28.58
C LEU A 487 5.75 -6.88 -29.30
N ASP A 488 5.36 -7.25 -30.53
CA ASP A 488 4.29 -6.58 -31.28
C ASP A 488 2.92 -6.80 -30.67
N GLU A 489 2.67 -8.02 -30.17
CA GLU A 489 1.46 -8.35 -29.45
C GLU A 489 1.39 -7.54 -28.15
N ALA A 490 2.49 -7.51 -27.39
CA ALA A 490 2.60 -6.68 -26.20
C ALA A 490 2.32 -5.20 -26.49
N TRP A 491 2.95 -4.64 -27.52
CA TRP A 491 2.75 -3.25 -27.91
C TRP A 491 1.32 -2.96 -28.36
N ARG A 492 0.70 -3.85 -29.14
CA ARG A 492 -0.72 -3.72 -29.52
C ARG A 492 -1.65 -3.78 -28.31
N ALA A 493 -1.41 -4.71 -27.38
CA ALA A 493 -2.24 -4.88 -26.19
C ALA A 493 -2.21 -3.63 -25.29
N VAL A 494 -1.01 -3.07 -25.08
CA VAL A 494 -0.81 -1.83 -24.32
C VAL A 494 -1.53 -0.65 -24.98
N ARG A 495 -1.44 -0.51 -26.30
CA ARG A 495 -2.10 0.57 -27.06
C ARG A 495 -3.62 0.50 -27.04
N ALA A 496 -4.18 -0.72 -27.10
CA ALA A 496 -5.62 -0.91 -26.97
C ALA A 496 -6.12 -0.49 -25.57
N ALA A 497 -5.33 -0.75 -24.52
CA ALA A 497 -5.68 -0.37 -23.16
C ALA A 497 -5.63 1.16 -22.92
N THR A 498 -4.76 1.90 -23.63
CA THR A 498 -4.66 3.36 -23.50
C THR A 498 -5.70 4.14 -24.29
N THR A 499 -6.33 3.50 -25.28
CA THR A 499 -7.34 4.12 -26.17
C THR A 499 -8.77 3.83 -25.77
N ALA A 500 -8.99 2.96 -24.77
CA ALA A 500 -10.31 2.78 -24.17
C ALA A 500 -10.73 4.09 -23.48
N PRO A 501 -11.96 4.61 -23.73
CA PRO A 501 -12.46 5.77 -23.01
C PRO A 501 -12.43 5.45 -21.52
N GLY A 502 -11.64 6.21 -20.77
CA GLY A 502 -11.44 5.99 -19.35
C GLY A 502 -12.78 5.97 -18.63
N GLU A 503 -13.04 4.91 -17.87
CA GLU A 503 -14.02 4.99 -16.79
C GLU A 503 -13.61 6.16 -15.90
N ASN A 504 -14.33 7.27 -16.04
CA ASN A 504 -14.37 8.36 -15.07
C ASN A 504 -14.74 7.77 -13.70
N ARG A 505 -13.74 7.35 -12.93
CA ARG A 505 -13.89 7.22 -11.48
C ARG A 505 -13.50 8.58 -10.90
N ARG A 506 -14.54 9.41 -10.77
CA ARG A 506 -14.54 10.63 -9.95
C ARG A 506 -14.26 10.29 -8.50
#